data_AF-A0A6A1V3R3-F1
#
_entry.id   AF-A0A6A1V3R3-F1
#
_cell.length_a   1.000
_cell.length_b   1.000
_cell.length_c   1.000
_cell.angle_alpha   90.00
_cell.angle_beta   90.00
_cell.angle_gamma   90.00
#
_symmetry.space_group_name_H-M   'P 1'
#
loop_
_entity.id
_entity.type
_entity.pdbx_description
1 polymer ?
#
loop_
_entity_poly.entity_id
_entity_poly.type
_entity_poly.pdbx_seq_one_letter_code
_entity_poly.pdbx_strand_id
1 'polypeptide(L)'
;MLDFTSGILGLESHFRVLTTSYLTISPTLIQNYTFLKITEENSAPRMVACHSMPYPYAVFYCHTQKSENKVFKVTLKGENGNRVEAIAVCHMDTSRWSPDHASFSRTWD
;
A
#
# COMPACT_ATOMS: atom_id res chain seq x y z
N MET A 1 -10.58 7.60 8.98
CA MET A 1 -9.17 7.19 8.76
C MET A 1 -8.30 7.68 9.91
N LEU A 2 -8.17 8.99 10.11
CA LEU A 2 -7.30 9.55 11.16
C LEU A 2 -7.63 9.02 12.56
N ASP A 3 -8.88 9.02 12.99
CA ASP A 3 -9.26 8.49 14.31
C ASP A 3 -8.88 7.02 14.50
N PHE A 4 -9.07 6.19 13.46
CA PHE A 4 -8.65 4.79 13.46
C PHE A 4 -7.13 4.67 13.57
N THR A 5 -6.40 5.43 12.77
CA THR A 5 -4.93 5.45 12.80
C THR A 5 -4.41 5.90 14.16
N SER A 6 -4.97 6.97 14.74
CA SER A 6 -4.61 7.46 16.06
C SER A 6 -4.97 6.47 17.17
N GLY A 7 -6.07 5.73 17.04
CA GLY A 7 -6.41 4.64 17.95
C GLY A 7 -5.40 3.47 17.94
N ILE A 8 -4.79 3.19 16.77
CA ILE A 8 -3.81 2.09 16.61
C ILE A 8 -2.38 2.53 16.91
N LEU A 9 -1.95 3.71 16.44
CA LEU A 9 -0.58 4.22 16.56
C LEU A 9 -0.37 5.02 17.85
N GLY A 10 -1.41 5.67 18.35
CA GLY A 10 -1.41 6.54 19.53
C GLY A 10 -1.71 8.00 19.14
N LEU A 11 -2.48 8.70 19.97
CA LEU A 11 -2.94 10.07 19.74
C LEU A 11 -1.81 11.10 19.59
N GLU A 12 -0.70 10.90 20.30
CA GLU A 12 0.49 11.78 20.28
C GLU A 12 1.62 11.23 19.39
N SER A 13 1.35 10.21 18.59
CA SER A 13 2.39 9.61 17.74
C SER A 13 2.65 10.45 16.50
N HIS A 14 3.89 10.91 16.32
CA HIS A 14 4.33 11.45 15.04
C HIS A 14 4.47 10.31 14.03
N PHE A 15 3.43 10.09 13.22
CA PHE A 15 3.49 9.14 12.12
C PHE A 15 3.73 9.86 10.79
N ARG A 16 4.48 9.20 9.91
CA ARG A 16 4.67 9.64 8.53
C ARG A 16 3.53 9.09 7.67
N VAL A 17 2.90 9.96 6.89
CA VAL A 17 1.88 9.55 5.91
C VAL A 17 2.54 9.36 4.56
N LEU A 18 2.36 8.17 3.99
CA LEU A 18 2.78 7.83 2.64
C LEU A 18 1.53 7.49 1.82
N THR A 19 1.46 7.99 0.59
CA THR A 19 0.29 7.80 -0.28
C THR A 19 0.73 7.36 -1.67
N THR A 20 -0.11 6.57 -2.33
CA THR A 20 0.03 6.29 -3.75
C THR A 20 -0.46 7.50 -4.54
N SER A 21 0.37 8.05 -5.42
CA SER A 21 0.04 9.22 -6.25
C SER A 21 0.08 8.86 -7.73
N TYR A 22 -0.97 9.25 -8.45
CA TYR A 22 -1.02 9.14 -9.91
C TYR A 22 -0.47 10.44 -10.49
N LEU A 23 0.67 10.36 -11.18
CA LEU A 23 1.34 11.54 -11.75
C LEU A 23 0.66 12.01 -13.04
N THR A 24 -0.16 11.16 -13.66
CA THR A 24 -1.00 11.51 -14.81
C THR A 24 -2.41 10.92 -14.62
N ILE A 25 -3.42 11.69 -15.02
CA ILE A 25 -4.83 11.26 -14.97
C ILE A 25 -5.07 10.27 -16.11
N SER A 26 -5.56 9.08 -15.78
CA SER A 26 -5.93 8.06 -16.78
C SER A 26 -7.30 7.46 -16.41
N PRO A 27 -8.20 7.26 -17.38
CA PRO A 27 -9.48 6.59 -17.16
C PRO A 27 -9.34 5.07 -17.01
N THR A 28 -8.13 4.51 -17.23
CA THR A 28 -7.88 3.07 -17.14
C THR A 28 -7.97 2.59 -15.69
N LEU A 29 -8.96 1.75 -15.39
CA LEU A 29 -9.21 1.20 -14.05
C LEU A 29 -8.21 0.10 -13.66
N ILE A 30 -7.84 -0.77 -14.60
CA ILE A 30 -6.93 -1.90 -14.40
C ILE A 30 -5.98 -1.98 -15.59
N GLN A 31 -4.69 -2.10 -15.31
CA GLN A 31 -3.64 -2.27 -16.33
C GLN A 31 -2.40 -2.92 -15.72
N ASN A 32 -1.52 -3.44 -16.57
CA ASN A 32 -0.20 -3.88 -16.14
C ASN A 32 0.72 -2.69 -15.88
N TYR A 33 1.64 -2.90 -14.94
CA TYR A 33 2.65 -1.93 -14.57
C TYR A 33 4.04 -2.55 -14.63
N THR A 34 4.99 -1.80 -15.20
CA THR A 34 6.41 -2.11 -15.12
C THR A 34 7.02 -1.40 -13.92
N PHE A 35 7.70 -2.15 -13.05
CA PHE A 35 8.53 -1.59 -11.99
C PHE A 35 9.72 -0.84 -12.59
N LEU A 36 9.91 0.42 -12.18
CA LEU A 36 11.05 1.22 -12.63
C LEU A 36 12.14 1.32 -11.59
N LYS A 37 11.80 1.74 -10.36
CA LYS A 37 12.77 1.92 -9.26
C LYS A 37 12.09 2.07 -7.91
N ILE A 38 12.85 1.80 -6.85
CA ILE A 38 12.55 2.24 -5.49
C ILE A 38 13.08 3.67 -5.34
N THR A 39 12.27 4.56 -4.78
CA THR A 39 12.65 5.95 -4.47
C THR A 39 12.87 6.17 -2.99
N GLU A 40 12.22 5.38 -2.13
CA GLU A 40 12.41 5.41 -0.67
C GLU A 40 12.20 4.02 -0.07
N GLU A 41 12.98 3.69 0.97
CA GLU A 41 12.80 2.51 1.81
C GLU A 41 12.75 2.96 3.28
N ASN A 42 11.73 2.52 4.01
CA ASN A 42 11.54 2.87 5.41
C ASN A 42 11.23 1.61 6.23
N SER A 43 11.87 1.45 7.39
CA SER A 43 11.43 0.47 8.38
C SER A 43 10.15 0.96 9.06
N ALA A 44 9.18 0.08 9.19
CA ALA A 44 7.86 0.39 9.75
C ALA A 44 7.40 -0.72 10.70
N PRO A 45 8.01 -0.85 11.90
CA PRO A 45 7.65 -1.87 12.88
C PRO A 45 6.19 -1.73 13.38
N ARG A 46 5.59 -0.54 13.22
CA ARG A 46 4.17 -0.28 13.40
C ARG A 46 3.67 0.56 12.25
N MET A 47 2.59 0.14 11.62
CA MET A 47 1.97 0.85 10.50
C MET A 47 0.48 0.54 10.40
N VAL A 48 -0.24 1.44 9.74
CA VAL A 48 -1.61 1.22 9.28
C VAL A 48 -1.60 1.33 7.76
N ALA A 49 -2.07 0.30 7.07
CA ALA A 49 -2.25 0.30 5.63
C ALA A 49 -3.73 0.51 5.32
N CYS A 50 -4.05 1.42 4.40
CA CYS A 50 -5.41 1.69 3.94
C CYS A 50 -5.50 1.53 2.42
N HIS A 51 -6.50 0.80 1.97
CA HIS A 51 -6.76 0.51 0.56
C HIS A 51 -8.05 1.17 0.13
N SER A 52 -8.02 1.88 -1.00
CA SER A 52 -9.23 2.41 -1.61
C SER A 52 -10.08 1.26 -2.14
N MET A 53 -11.35 1.21 -1.74
CA MET A 53 -12.28 0.19 -2.19
C MET A 53 -13.08 0.69 -3.40
N PRO A 54 -13.50 -0.20 -4.32
CA PRO A 54 -14.18 0.18 -5.57
C PRO A 54 -15.66 0.52 -5.33
N TYR A 55 -15.93 1.51 -4.49
CA TYR A 55 -17.26 2.06 -4.22
C TYR A 55 -17.42 3.45 -4.85
N PRO A 56 -18.65 3.89 -5.17
CA PRO A 56 -18.91 5.24 -5.70
C PRO A 56 -18.64 6.37 -4.69
N TYR A 57 -18.34 6.03 -3.44
CA TYR A 57 -17.98 6.94 -2.37
C TYR A 57 -16.60 6.58 -1.81
N ALA A 58 -15.95 7.53 -1.11
CA ALA A 58 -14.64 7.32 -0.50
C ALA A 58 -14.70 6.32 0.65
N VAL A 59 -14.53 5.04 0.34
CA VAL A 59 -14.46 3.93 1.29
C VAL A 59 -13.04 3.37 1.31
N PHE A 60 -12.46 3.29 2.50
CA PHE A 60 -11.12 2.74 2.70
C PHE A 60 -11.18 1.51 3.61
N TYR A 61 -10.60 0.41 3.16
CA TYR A 61 -10.31 -0.73 4.02
C TYR A 61 -8.93 -0.54 4.66
N CYS A 62 -8.90 -0.30 5.97
CA CYS A 62 -7.66 -0.12 6.72
C CYS A 62 -7.38 -1.34 7.60
N HIS A 63 -6.11 -1.73 7.70
CA HIS A 63 -5.66 -2.80 8.57
C HIS A 63 -4.27 -2.52 9.16
N THR A 64 -3.89 -3.31 10.15
CA THR A 64 -2.59 -3.25 10.81
C THR A 64 -1.99 -4.66 10.86
N GLN A 65 -0.68 -4.74 10.67
CA GLN A 65 0.09 -5.96 10.89
C GLN A 65 1.15 -5.69 11.95
N LYS A 66 1.07 -6.40 13.09
CA LYS A 66 2.02 -6.28 14.19
C LYS A 66 3.22 -7.20 13.97
N SER A 67 4.02 -6.90 12.96
CA SER A 67 5.30 -7.54 12.67
C SER A 67 6.31 -6.51 12.20
N GLU A 68 7.57 -6.91 12.03
CA GLU A 68 8.52 -6.08 11.30
C GLU A 68 8.05 -5.93 9.84
N ASN A 69 8.03 -4.69 9.35
CA ASN A 69 7.61 -4.37 7.99
C ASN A 69 8.62 -3.41 7.35
N LYS A 70 8.75 -3.51 6.03
CA LYS A 70 9.41 -2.51 5.21
C LYS A 70 8.41 -1.86 4.27
N VAL A 71 8.47 -0.54 4.18
CA VAL A 71 7.63 0.26 3.29
C VAL A 71 8.49 0.90 2.23
N PHE A 72 8.13 0.68 0.98
CA PHE A 72 8.84 1.19 -0.18
C PHE A 72 7.95 2.17 -0.93
N LYS A 73 8.53 3.30 -1.32
CA LYS A 73 7.97 4.13 -2.38
C LYS A 73 8.58 3.68 -3.69
N VAL A 74 7.75 3.31 -4.67
CA VAL A 74 8.19 2.76 -5.95
C VAL A 74 7.61 3.57 -7.10
N THR A 75 8.40 3.78 -8.15
CA THR A 75 7.89 4.33 -9.41
C THR A 75 7.49 3.19 -10.33
N LEU A 76 6.23 3.21 -10.76
CA LEU A 76 5.67 2.28 -11.73
C LEU A 76 5.34 3.01 -13.03
N LYS A 77 5.49 2.33 -14.17
CA LYS A 77 5.05 2.80 -15.49
C LYS A 77 3.93 1.89 -16.00
N GLY A 78 2.75 2.44 -16.27
CA GLY A 78 1.68 1.69 -16.90
C GLY A 78 1.90 1.55 -18.41
N GLU A 79 1.22 0.58 -19.01
CA GLU A 79 1.25 0.35 -20.47
C GLU A 79 0.77 1.56 -21.27
N ASN A 80 -0.17 2.33 -20.73
CA ASN A 80 -0.62 3.60 -21.32
C ASN A 80 0.40 4.76 -21.17
N GLY A 81 1.60 4.48 -20.65
CA GLY A 81 2.66 5.47 -20.44
C GLY A 81 2.54 6.29 -19.17
N ASN A 82 1.45 6.13 -18.39
CA ASN A 82 1.29 6.82 -17.12
C ASN A 82 2.37 6.41 -16.11
N ARG A 83 2.60 7.28 -15.13
CA ARG A 83 3.49 7.00 -14.01
C ARG A 83 2.74 7.11 -12.70
N VAL A 84 3.04 6.17 -11.81
CA VAL A 84 2.47 6.11 -10.47
C VAL A 84 3.62 6.03 -9.48
N GLU A 85 3.60 6.87 -8.45
CA GLU A 85 4.40 6.62 -7.26
C GLU A 85 3.54 5.79 -6.30
N ALA A 86 3.80 4.48 -6.25
CA ALA A 86 3.04 3.56 -5.43
C ALA A 86 3.75 3.26 -4.11
N ILE A 87 2.96 2.89 -3.11
CA ILE A 87 3.46 2.34 -1.85
C ILE A 87 3.39 0.82 -1.92
N ALA A 88 4.54 0.17 -1.76
CA ALA A 88 4.65 -1.27 -1.61
C ALA A 88 5.07 -1.60 -0.17
N VAL A 89 4.52 -2.68 0.38
CA VAL A 89 4.79 -3.11 1.75
C VAL A 89 5.28 -4.54 1.72
N CYS A 90 6.42 -4.80 2.36
CA CYS A 90 6.91 -6.14 2.63
C CYS A 90 6.71 -6.44 4.13
N HIS A 91 5.90 -7.44 4.42
CA HIS A 91 5.72 -7.97 5.78
C HIS A 91 6.78 -9.05 6.00
N MET A 92 7.70 -8.80 6.94
CA MET A 92 8.86 -9.69 7.14
C MET A 92 8.49 -10.98 7.87
N ASP A 93 7.40 -10.97 8.63
CA ASP A 93 6.82 -12.15 9.28
C ASP A 93 5.35 -12.31 8.90
N THR A 94 5.08 -13.33 8.10
CA THR A 94 3.74 -13.74 7.69
C THR A 94 3.40 -15.16 8.16
N SER A 95 4.14 -15.70 9.13
CA SER A 95 3.96 -17.07 9.65
C SER A 95 2.56 -17.35 10.20
N ARG A 96 1.84 -16.31 10.61
CA ARG A 96 0.46 -16.38 11.13
C ARG A 96 -0.60 -16.10 10.08
N TRP A 97 -0.21 -15.81 8.85
CA TRP A 97 -1.16 -15.53 7.78
C TRP A 97 -1.76 -16.84 7.28
N SER A 98 -3.00 -16.78 6.79
CA SER A 98 -3.59 -17.91 6.10
C SER A 98 -2.70 -18.31 4.92
N PRO A 99 -2.44 -19.60 4.68
CA PRO A 99 -1.80 -20.06 3.45
C PRO A 99 -2.53 -19.56 2.19
N ASP A 100 -3.85 -19.33 2.28
CA ASP A 100 -4.70 -18.81 1.19
C ASP A 100 -4.78 -17.28 1.16
N HIS A 101 -3.91 -16.56 1.89
CA HIS A 101 -3.93 -15.10 1.91
C HIS A 101 -3.67 -14.52 0.52
N ALA A 102 -4.39 -13.45 0.14
CA ALA A 102 -4.34 -12.87 -1.21
C ALA A 102 -2.91 -12.52 -1.68
N SER A 103 -2.04 -12.09 -0.76
CA SER A 103 -0.63 -11.79 -1.05
C SER A 103 0.22 -13.00 -1.46
N PHE A 104 -0.25 -14.21 -1.23
CA PHE A 104 0.41 -15.46 -1.65
C PHE A 104 -0.19 -16.04 -2.94
N SER A 105 -1.30 -15.50 -3.42
CA SER A 105 -1.91 -15.94 -4.67
C SER A 105 -0.97 -15.67 -5.85
N ARG A 106 -0.83 -16.67 -6.73
CA ARG A 106 0.05 -16.60 -7.91
C ARG A 106 -0.68 -16.18 -9.19
N THR A 107 -1.99 -15.97 -9.12
CA THR A 107 -2.81 -15.62 -10.27
C THR A 107 -2.80 -14.11 -10.48
N TRP A 108 -1.83 -13.65 -11.25
CA TRP A 108 -1.89 -12.38 -11.98
C TRP A 108 -2.16 -12.68 -13.47
N ASP A 109 -3.07 -13.62 -13.73
CA ASP A 109 -3.57 -13.96 -15.07
C ASP A 109 -4.90 -13.23 -15.34
#